data_AF-A0A937F9D3-F1
#
_entry.id   AF-A0A937F9D3-F1
#
_cell.length_a   1.000
_cell.length_b   1.000
_cell.length_c   1.000
_cell.angle_alpha   90.00
_cell.angle_beta   90.00
_cell.angle_gamma   90.00
#
_symmetry.space_group_name_H-M   'P 1'
#
loop_
_entity.id
_entity.type
_entity.pdbx_description
1 polymer ?
#
loop_
_entity_poly.entity_id
_entity_poly.type
_entity_poly.pdbx_seq_one_letter_code
_entity_poly.pdbx_strand_id
1 'polypeptide(L)'
;MSVFIFILDLILIGFIIRKLYYQYHFLGRQVFFSAVAFKFITTLALGCLYLYYYEGGDIINYFENGSALTQLLFTAPSDYWDILWGKMVYTGFQGQPGIVFMSKLVSIVNIFTYSNFWCTSIFLSLLAFSGVLFLAKTVIYIFPGNRLAICLSLFFWPSLVFWSSGLLKEAVAIGALSYILGTFLKWYFQNQRPGLLPIIRGLCMLWLLWQVKYYYCGVLLLMILVIICFQLVSQMIGNRSLWSSVFIFSLLLIILTLGITRLHPNFYLERLAAVIVDNYYLYHQISEVEDVIHYGKLNPDFSSLAVHVPQALFAGLFRPLLAESTYWLKILAGFENLILFILVGAAFFRKKWSNAKINTVLMASIFYCFILAVFLALSAPNFGTLVRYKVGFLPVLLLLVCIQNPLIEKVNKLIK
;
A
#
# COMPACT_ATOMS: atom_id res chain seq x y z
N MET A 1 33.30 16.51 -9.20
CA MET A 1 32.07 16.95 -8.51
C MET A 1 31.13 15.79 -8.19
N SER A 2 30.91 14.84 -9.11
CA SER A 2 30.00 13.70 -8.93
C SER A 2 30.31 12.76 -7.75
N VAL A 3 31.59 12.40 -7.52
CA VAL A 3 31.97 11.49 -6.43
C VAL A 3 31.74 12.11 -5.05
N PHE A 4 32.04 13.39 -4.88
CA PHE A 4 31.82 14.10 -3.62
C PHE A 4 30.33 14.17 -3.26
N ILE A 5 29.48 14.50 -4.24
CA ILE A 5 28.03 14.52 -4.09
C ILE A 5 27.50 13.13 -3.69
N PHE A 6 27.96 12.09 -4.37
CA PHE A 6 27.56 10.72 -4.03
C PHE A 6 27.95 10.33 -2.60
N ILE A 7 29.14 10.74 -2.13
CA ILE A 7 29.56 10.52 -0.73
C ILE A 7 28.63 11.26 0.25
N LEU A 8 28.25 12.50 -0.06
CA LEU A 8 27.30 13.26 0.77
C LEU A 8 25.93 12.57 0.85
N ASP A 9 25.43 12.02 -0.26
CA ASP A 9 24.17 11.26 -0.28
C ASP A 9 24.24 10.02 0.60
N LEU A 10 25.35 9.28 0.54
CA LEU A 10 25.56 8.10 1.40
C LEU A 10 25.63 8.47 2.89
N ILE A 11 26.25 9.61 3.22
CA ILE A 11 26.27 10.12 4.61
C ILE A 11 24.86 10.48 5.06
N LEU A 12 24.08 11.18 4.23
CA LEU A 12 22.69 11.55 4.54
C LEU A 12 21.81 10.30 4.75
N ILE A 13 21.92 9.32 3.86
CA ILE A 13 21.24 8.03 3.97
C ILE A 13 21.64 7.32 5.26
N GLY A 14 22.93 7.25 5.57
CA GLY A 14 23.44 6.65 6.80
C GLY A 14 22.91 7.34 8.06
N PHE A 15 22.83 8.68 8.04
CA PHE A 15 22.25 9.47 9.13
C PHE A 15 20.76 9.16 9.33
N ILE A 16 19.98 9.05 8.24
CA ILE A 16 18.56 8.69 8.29
C ILE A 16 18.39 7.29 8.88
N ILE A 17 19.17 6.30 8.43
CA ILE A 17 19.12 4.92 8.96
C ILE A 17 19.44 4.92 10.45
N ARG A 18 20.48 5.64 10.87
CA ARG A 18 20.84 5.77 12.29
C ARG A 18 19.71 6.38 13.11
N LYS A 19 19.09 7.47 12.64
CA LYS A 19 17.96 8.12 13.30
C LYS A 19 16.75 7.17 13.43
N LEU A 20 16.42 6.46 12.36
CA LEU A 20 15.37 5.44 12.36
C LEU A 20 15.70 4.31 13.34
N TYR A 21 16.94 3.82 13.37
CA TYR A 21 17.36 2.78 14.32
C TYR A 21 17.10 3.19 15.77
N TYR A 22 17.52 4.39 16.18
CA TYR A 22 17.26 4.86 17.55
C TYR A 22 15.77 4.97 17.87
N GLN A 23 14.96 5.44 16.91
CA GLN A 23 13.51 5.55 17.09
C GLN A 23 12.79 4.20 17.18
N TYR A 24 13.33 3.15 16.53
CA TYR A 24 12.72 1.83 16.39
C TYR A 24 13.59 0.69 16.98
N HIS A 25 14.51 1.00 17.90
CA HIS A 25 15.48 0.05 18.46
C HIS A 25 14.84 -1.17 19.15
N PHE A 26 13.58 -1.06 19.59
CA PHE A 26 12.82 -2.18 20.17
C PHE A 26 12.65 -3.36 19.19
N LEU A 27 12.77 -3.12 17.87
CA LEU A 27 12.78 -4.19 16.84
C LEU A 27 14.02 -5.08 16.94
N GLY A 28 15.04 -4.70 17.72
CA GLY A 28 16.29 -5.41 17.83
C GLY A 28 17.21 -5.09 16.66
N ARG A 29 18.51 -5.00 16.95
CA ARG A 29 19.53 -4.59 15.96
C ARG A 29 19.50 -5.46 14.71
N GLN A 30 19.50 -6.78 14.86
CA GLN A 30 19.53 -7.72 13.74
C GLN A 30 18.33 -7.53 12.82
N VAL A 31 17.11 -7.62 13.36
CA VAL A 31 15.87 -7.49 12.56
C VAL A 31 15.79 -6.14 11.85
N PHE A 32 16.12 -5.04 12.54
CA PHE A 32 16.08 -3.71 11.93
C PHE A 32 17.04 -3.60 10.75
N PHE A 33 18.31 -3.97 10.93
CA PHE A 33 19.30 -3.86 9.86
C PHE A 33 19.05 -4.87 8.72
N SER A 34 18.54 -6.07 9.02
CA SER A 34 18.10 -7.02 7.99
C SER A 34 16.93 -6.47 7.16
N ALA A 35 15.96 -5.83 7.81
CA ALA A 35 14.82 -5.22 7.11
C ALA A 35 15.27 -4.05 6.21
N VAL A 36 16.16 -3.18 6.71
CA VAL A 36 16.75 -2.10 5.91
C VAL A 36 17.57 -2.65 4.75
N ALA A 37 18.41 -3.67 4.98
CA ALA A 37 19.20 -4.30 3.92
C ALA A 37 18.31 -4.91 2.84
N PHE A 38 17.24 -5.63 3.22
CA PHE A 38 16.28 -6.18 2.27
C PHE A 38 15.54 -5.09 1.48
N LYS A 39 15.21 -3.97 2.14
CA LYS A 39 14.63 -2.80 1.48
C LYS A 39 15.59 -2.17 0.46
N PHE A 40 16.89 -2.11 0.75
CA PHE A 40 17.91 -1.66 -0.19
C PHE A 40 18.05 -2.60 -1.37
N ILE A 41 18.20 -3.90 -1.12
CA ILE A 41 18.36 -4.92 -2.18
C ILE A 41 17.17 -4.88 -3.13
N THR A 42 15.94 -4.83 -2.60
CA THR A 42 14.74 -4.73 -3.44
C THR A 42 14.64 -3.41 -4.20
N THR A 43 15.10 -2.31 -3.62
CA THR A 43 15.16 -1.01 -4.32
C THR A 43 16.14 -1.05 -5.49
N LEU A 44 17.31 -1.64 -5.30
CA LEU A 44 18.31 -1.82 -6.36
C LEU A 44 17.79 -2.78 -7.44
N ALA A 45 17.25 -3.92 -7.04
CA ALA A 45 16.70 -4.93 -7.95
C ALA A 45 15.55 -4.35 -8.80
N LEU A 46 14.66 -3.57 -8.20
CA LEU A 46 13.58 -2.89 -8.91
C LEU A 46 14.11 -1.84 -9.90
N GLY A 47 15.11 -1.05 -9.51
CA GLY A 47 15.77 -0.12 -10.42
C GLY A 47 16.42 -0.84 -11.61
N CYS A 48 17.12 -1.95 -11.36
CA CYS A 48 17.70 -2.77 -12.42
C CYS A 48 16.62 -3.37 -13.35
N LEU A 49 15.49 -3.82 -12.79
CA LEU A 49 14.38 -4.35 -13.57
C LEU A 49 13.85 -3.31 -14.57
N TYR A 50 13.62 -2.07 -14.13
CA TYR A 50 13.09 -1.04 -15.01
C TYR A 50 14.12 -0.51 -16.01
N LEU A 51 15.38 -0.34 -15.59
CA LEU A 51 16.43 0.21 -16.44
C LEU A 51 16.96 -0.78 -17.49
N TYR A 52 17.09 -2.06 -17.14
CA TYR A 52 17.79 -3.04 -17.98
C TYR A 52 16.89 -4.15 -18.55
N TYR A 53 15.73 -4.40 -17.95
CA TYR A 53 14.84 -5.47 -18.41
C TYR A 53 13.59 -4.92 -19.10
N TYR A 54 12.95 -3.90 -18.55
CA TYR A 54 11.80 -3.24 -19.20
C TYR A 54 12.20 -2.12 -20.15
N GLU A 55 13.40 -1.56 -20.00
CA GLU A 55 13.93 -0.44 -20.81
C GLU A 55 12.93 0.74 -20.94
N GLY A 56 12.13 0.97 -19.90
CA GLY A 56 11.02 1.90 -19.95
C GLY A 56 10.13 1.88 -18.73
N GLY A 57 9.05 2.67 -18.80
CA GLY A 57 7.98 2.68 -17.82
C GLY A 57 8.03 3.83 -16.82
N ASP A 58 7.03 3.83 -15.94
CA ASP A 58 6.69 4.92 -15.04
C ASP A 58 7.87 5.42 -14.18
N ILE A 59 8.75 4.54 -13.70
CA ILE A 59 9.89 4.92 -12.85
C ILE A 59 10.86 5.86 -13.60
N ILE A 60 11.17 5.54 -14.86
CA ILE A 60 12.07 6.35 -15.70
C ILE A 60 11.41 7.69 -15.99
N ASN A 61 10.12 7.67 -16.37
CA ASN A 61 9.34 8.89 -16.60
C ASN A 61 9.31 9.81 -15.37
N TYR A 62 9.15 9.28 -14.15
CA TYR A 62 9.16 10.12 -12.95
C TYR A 62 10.52 10.73 -12.70
N PHE A 63 11.59 9.98 -12.96
CA PHE A 63 12.94 10.41 -12.73
C PHE A 63 13.42 11.46 -13.74
N GLU A 64 13.21 11.23 -15.03
CA GLU A 64 13.59 12.16 -16.09
C GLU A 64 12.81 13.47 -15.96
N ASN A 65 11.50 13.38 -15.79
CA ASN A 65 10.65 14.55 -15.60
C ASN A 65 10.98 15.29 -14.30
N GLY A 66 11.19 14.55 -13.21
CA GLY A 66 11.61 15.14 -11.94
C GLY A 66 12.97 15.82 -12.03
N SER A 67 13.91 15.26 -12.80
CA SER A 67 15.24 15.84 -13.01
C SER A 67 15.19 17.10 -13.86
N ALA A 68 14.39 17.11 -14.93
CA ALA A 68 14.13 18.30 -15.74
C ALA A 68 13.50 19.41 -14.89
N LEU A 69 12.54 19.06 -14.02
CA LEU A 69 11.94 20.01 -13.09
C LEU A 69 12.96 20.52 -12.05
N THR A 70 13.82 19.66 -11.50
CA THR A 70 14.90 20.08 -10.60
C THR A 70 15.88 21.02 -11.29
N GLN A 71 16.17 20.84 -12.58
CA GLN A 71 17.02 21.77 -13.34
C GLN A 71 16.39 23.16 -13.44
N LEU A 72 15.06 23.24 -13.62
CA LEU A 72 14.34 24.52 -13.64
C LEU A 72 14.49 25.30 -12.32
N LEU A 73 14.65 24.63 -11.18
CA LEU A 73 14.90 25.33 -9.91
C LEU A 73 16.16 26.20 -9.99
N PHE A 74 17.17 25.81 -10.78
CA PHE A 74 18.43 26.53 -10.92
C PHE A 74 18.44 27.50 -12.10
N THR A 75 17.70 27.20 -13.18
CA THR A 75 17.69 28.05 -14.39
C THR A 75 16.56 29.07 -14.41
N ALA A 76 15.38 28.72 -13.89
CA ALA A 76 14.17 29.54 -13.85
C ALA A 76 13.34 29.24 -12.59
N PRO A 77 13.77 29.72 -11.40
CA PRO A 77 13.15 29.34 -10.12
C PRO A 77 11.66 29.67 -10.04
N SER A 78 11.21 30.77 -10.64
CA SER A 78 9.79 31.15 -10.70
C SER A 78 8.95 30.03 -11.32
N ASP A 79 9.40 29.51 -12.45
CA ASP A 79 8.68 28.53 -13.24
C ASP A 79 8.63 27.20 -12.50
N TYR A 80 9.70 26.82 -11.81
CA TYR A 80 9.71 25.66 -10.92
C TYR A 80 8.60 25.75 -9.86
N TRP A 81 8.50 26.87 -9.15
CA TRP A 81 7.49 27.06 -8.10
C TRP A 81 6.08 27.10 -8.68
N ASP A 82 5.88 27.74 -9.84
CA ASP A 82 4.57 27.79 -10.48
C ASP A 82 4.12 26.43 -11.02
N ILE A 83 5.03 25.62 -11.57
CA ILE A 83 4.76 24.23 -11.96
C ILE A 83 4.47 23.39 -10.71
N LEU A 84 5.27 23.50 -9.66
CA LEU A 84 5.12 22.68 -8.45
C LEU A 84 3.75 22.91 -7.78
N TRP A 85 3.29 24.17 -7.72
CA TRP A 85 1.97 24.54 -7.18
C TRP A 85 0.82 24.30 -8.18
N GLY A 86 1.13 23.97 -9.43
CA GLY A 86 0.12 23.70 -10.46
C GLY A 86 -0.53 24.95 -11.06
N LYS A 87 0.14 26.11 -10.96
CA LYS A 87 -0.27 27.34 -11.66
C LYS A 87 0.06 27.29 -13.15
N MET A 88 1.08 26.52 -13.51
CA MET A 88 1.46 26.25 -14.91
C MET A 88 1.50 24.75 -15.18
N VAL A 89 1.04 24.37 -16.37
CA VAL A 89 1.24 23.03 -16.90
C VAL A 89 2.55 23.04 -17.68
N TYR A 90 3.53 22.26 -17.23
CA TYR A 90 4.76 22.10 -18.00
C TYR A 90 4.44 21.28 -19.25
N THR A 91 4.51 21.91 -20.42
CA THR A 91 4.13 21.32 -21.71
C THR A 91 5.00 20.14 -22.11
N GLY A 92 6.21 20.02 -21.54
CA GLY A 92 7.09 18.86 -21.69
C GLY A 92 6.64 17.62 -20.90
N PHE A 93 5.71 17.75 -19.94
CA PHE A 93 5.16 16.62 -19.20
C PHE A 93 3.87 16.14 -19.85
N GLN A 94 4.00 15.20 -20.79
CA GLN A 94 2.85 14.38 -21.19
C GLN A 94 2.65 13.27 -20.17
N GLY A 95 1.50 13.26 -19.48
CA GLY A 95 1.23 12.20 -18.53
C GLY A 95 -0.04 12.38 -17.72
N GLN A 96 -0.60 11.27 -17.26
CA GLN A 96 -1.74 11.26 -16.35
C GLN A 96 -1.41 12.03 -15.05
N PRO A 97 -2.41 12.58 -14.32
CA PRO A 97 -2.18 13.39 -13.12
C PRO A 97 -1.26 12.75 -12.09
N GLY A 98 -1.34 11.42 -11.91
CA GLY A 98 -0.47 10.70 -10.97
C GLY A 98 0.99 10.65 -11.40
N ILE A 99 1.30 10.66 -12.70
CA ILE A 99 2.69 10.74 -13.22
C ILE A 99 3.26 12.12 -12.89
N VAL A 100 2.51 13.18 -13.21
CA VAL A 100 2.92 14.56 -12.93
C VAL A 100 3.17 14.77 -11.44
N PHE A 101 2.28 14.26 -10.58
CA PHE A 101 2.47 14.34 -9.13
C PHE A 101 3.74 13.63 -8.66
N MET A 102 4.03 12.44 -9.18
CA MET A 102 5.27 11.73 -8.86
C MET A 102 6.50 12.49 -9.34
N SER A 103 6.50 13.06 -10.55
CA SER A 103 7.61 13.87 -11.06
C SER A 103 7.89 15.07 -10.15
N LYS A 104 6.85 15.75 -9.64
CA LYS A 104 6.97 16.83 -8.65
C LYS A 104 7.55 16.35 -7.32
N LEU A 105 7.14 15.18 -6.85
CA LEU A 105 7.69 14.60 -5.63
C LEU A 105 9.17 14.25 -5.82
N VAL A 106 9.50 13.63 -6.95
CA VAL A 106 10.88 13.28 -7.32
C VAL A 106 11.74 14.51 -7.47
N SER A 107 11.25 15.61 -8.05
CA SER A 107 12.02 16.84 -8.20
C SER A 107 12.47 17.43 -6.85
N ILE A 108 11.62 17.31 -5.82
CA ILE A 108 11.95 17.74 -4.45
C ILE A 108 13.05 16.85 -3.85
N VAL A 109 12.96 15.53 -4.06
CA VAL A 109 14.00 14.59 -3.57
C VAL A 109 15.32 14.82 -4.30
N ASN A 110 15.26 15.05 -5.61
CA ASN A 110 16.40 15.30 -6.48
C ASN A 110 17.23 16.53 -6.08
N ILE A 111 16.66 17.48 -5.33
CA ILE A 111 17.43 18.61 -4.76
C ILE A 111 18.52 18.11 -3.82
N PHE A 112 18.23 17.07 -3.03
CA PHE A 112 19.17 16.53 -2.06
C PHE A 112 20.13 15.53 -2.69
N THR A 113 19.67 14.77 -3.68
CA THR A 113 20.40 13.68 -4.33
C THR A 113 21.05 14.09 -5.66
N TYR A 114 20.97 15.38 -6.01
CA TYR A 114 21.50 15.96 -7.24
C TYR A 114 21.10 15.20 -8.50
N SER A 115 19.82 14.78 -8.56
CA SER A 115 19.29 13.99 -9.65
C SER A 115 20.11 12.72 -9.93
N ASN A 116 20.56 12.00 -8.90
CA ASN A 116 21.11 10.66 -9.03
C ASN A 116 20.01 9.60 -8.83
N PHE A 117 19.75 8.79 -9.86
CA PHE A 117 18.66 7.81 -9.87
C PHE A 117 18.66 6.86 -8.67
N TRP A 118 19.81 6.30 -8.32
CA TRP A 118 19.94 5.31 -7.26
C TRP A 118 19.76 5.95 -5.89
N CYS A 119 20.40 7.11 -5.67
CA CYS A 119 20.24 7.88 -4.43
C CYS A 119 18.79 8.30 -4.24
N THR A 120 18.14 8.87 -5.25
CA THR A 120 16.72 9.29 -5.21
C THR A 120 15.81 8.11 -4.90
N SER A 121 16.03 6.96 -5.55
CA SER A 121 15.27 5.73 -5.33
C SER A 121 15.40 5.22 -3.89
N ILE A 122 16.63 5.15 -3.36
CA ILE A 122 16.88 4.70 -1.98
C ILE A 122 16.28 5.68 -0.98
N PHE A 123 16.45 6.98 -1.20
CA PHE A 123 15.94 8.02 -0.31
C PHE A 123 14.41 7.95 -0.21
N LEU A 124 13.70 7.91 -1.35
CA LEU A 124 12.25 7.80 -1.36
C LEU A 124 11.76 6.49 -0.72
N SER A 125 12.44 5.38 -1.02
CA SER A 125 12.16 4.06 -0.45
C SER A 125 12.28 4.05 1.08
N LEU A 126 13.31 4.72 1.64
CA LEU A 126 13.50 4.87 3.08
C LEU A 126 12.45 5.78 3.75
N LEU A 127 12.06 6.87 3.10
CA LEU A 127 10.98 7.73 3.57
C LEU A 127 9.67 6.94 3.67
N ALA A 128 9.32 6.19 2.63
CA ALA A 128 8.16 5.29 2.64
C ALA A 128 8.27 4.22 3.74
N PHE A 129 9.43 3.61 3.90
CA PHE A 129 9.68 2.58 4.91
C PHE A 129 9.48 3.09 6.36
N SER A 130 9.70 4.37 6.62
CA SER A 130 9.46 4.97 7.94
C SER A 130 7.99 4.86 8.40
N GLY A 131 7.03 4.94 7.47
CA GLY A 131 5.61 4.73 7.75
C GLY A 131 5.32 3.28 8.14
N VAL A 132 5.96 2.32 7.46
CA VAL A 132 5.84 0.88 7.75
C VAL A 132 6.44 0.55 9.12
N LEU A 133 7.60 1.13 9.46
CA LEU A 133 8.20 1.02 10.79
C LEU A 133 7.28 1.56 11.89
N PHE A 134 6.61 2.69 11.64
CA PHE A 134 5.63 3.25 12.56
C PHE A 134 4.43 2.33 12.77
N LEU A 135 3.86 1.78 11.69
CA LEU A 135 2.78 0.79 11.79
C LEU A 135 3.23 -0.44 12.60
N ALA A 136 4.39 -1.01 12.28
CA ALA A 136 4.94 -2.17 13.00
C ALA A 136 5.08 -1.89 14.50
N LYS A 137 5.59 -0.72 14.89
CA LYS A 137 5.67 -0.30 16.30
C LYS A 137 4.31 -0.28 16.97
N THR A 138 3.31 0.31 16.33
CA THR A 138 1.95 0.37 16.87
C THR A 138 1.34 -1.02 17.01
N VAL A 139 1.48 -1.88 16.00
CA VAL A 139 0.90 -3.23 16.01
C VAL A 139 1.60 -4.16 17.00
N ILE A 140 2.94 -4.05 17.15
CA ILE A 140 3.69 -4.81 18.17
C ILE A 140 3.27 -4.40 19.58
N TYR A 141 2.97 -3.11 19.81
CA TYR A 141 2.42 -2.68 21.10
C TYR A 141 1.05 -3.33 21.38
N ILE A 142 0.19 -3.46 20.37
CA ILE A 142 -1.14 -4.07 20.50
C ILE A 142 -1.03 -5.59 20.68
N PHE A 143 -0.09 -6.24 19.98
CA PHE A 143 0.12 -7.69 19.99
C PHE A 143 1.57 -8.08 20.31
N PRO A 144 2.05 -7.87 21.55
CA PRO A 144 3.47 -8.05 21.90
C PRO A 144 4.00 -9.47 21.66
N GLY A 145 3.15 -10.49 21.82
CA GLY A 145 3.50 -11.89 21.57
C GLY A 145 3.68 -12.26 20.09
N ASN A 146 3.32 -11.38 19.16
CA ASN A 146 3.27 -11.64 17.70
C ASN A 146 4.36 -10.91 16.92
N ARG A 147 5.45 -10.51 17.58
CA ARG A 147 6.54 -9.75 16.96
C ARG A 147 7.09 -10.41 15.69
N LEU A 148 7.32 -11.74 15.71
CA LEU A 148 7.79 -12.47 14.53
C LEU A 148 6.79 -12.33 13.36
N ALA A 149 5.51 -12.61 13.61
CA ALA A 149 4.45 -12.51 12.60
C ALA A 149 4.37 -11.10 11.97
N ILE A 150 4.50 -10.05 12.80
CA ILE A 150 4.42 -8.65 12.35
C ILE A 150 5.65 -8.29 11.51
N CYS A 151 6.85 -8.69 11.95
CA CYS A 151 8.08 -8.46 11.18
C CYS A 151 8.06 -9.20 9.84
N LEU A 152 7.67 -10.49 9.83
CA LEU A 152 7.55 -11.26 8.58
C LEU A 152 6.55 -10.62 7.62
N SER A 153 5.41 -10.16 8.13
CA SER A 153 4.35 -9.53 7.33
C SER A 153 4.78 -8.21 6.70
N LEU A 154 5.44 -7.33 7.46
CA LEU A 154 5.68 -5.95 7.02
C LEU A 154 7.08 -5.72 6.44
N PHE A 155 8.06 -6.53 6.80
CA PHE A 155 9.47 -6.29 6.45
C PHE A 155 10.08 -7.38 5.58
N PHE A 156 9.51 -8.59 5.55
CA PHE A 156 10.13 -9.73 4.87
C PHE A 156 9.18 -10.45 3.90
N TRP A 157 7.98 -9.91 3.66
CA TRP A 157 7.09 -10.41 2.63
C TRP A 157 7.55 -9.90 1.25
N PRO A 158 8.01 -10.77 0.33
CA PRO A 158 8.80 -10.34 -0.82
C PRO A 158 8.11 -9.32 -1.73
N SER A 159 6.89 -9.60 -2.22
CA SER A 159 6.17 -8.70 -3.13
C SER A 159 5.83 -7.36 -2.48
N LEU A 160 5.46 -7.37 -1.20
CA LEU A 160 5.17 -6.16 -0.45
C LEU A 160 6.40 -5.25 -0.43
N VAL A 161 7.56 -5.81 -0.06
CA VAL A 161 8.79 -5.03 0.05
C VAL A 161 9.27 -4.58 -1.33
N PHE A 162 9.23 -5.47 -2.33
CA PHE A 162 9.68 -5.20 -3.69
C PHE A 162 8.87 -4.11 -4.40
N TRP A 163 7.55 -4.25 -4.44
CA TRP A 163 6.68 -3.29 -5.16
C TRP A 163 6.39 -2.01 -4.37
N SER A 164 6.78 -1.95 -3.09
CA SER A 164 6.76 -0.70 -2.31
C SER A 164 8.13 0.01 -2.28
N SER A 165 9.08 -0.35 -3.14
CA SER A 165 10.43 0.20 -3.17
C SER A 165 10.66 1.19 -4.32
N GLY A 166 11.77 1.92 -4.25
CA GLY A 166 12.23 2.83 -5.29
C GLY A 166 11.28 3.99 -5.58
N LEU A 167 11.16 4.36 -6.85
CA LEU A 167 10.37 5.49 -7.33
C LEU A 167 8.90 5.16 -7.64
N LEU A 168 8.42 3.99 -7.25
CA LEU A 168 7.03 3.61 -7.51
C LEU A 168 6.04 4.45 -6.70
N LYS A 169 4.88 4.73 -7.32
CA LYS A 169 3.68 5.27 -6.65
C LYS A 169 3.31 4.43 -5.42
N GLU A 170 3.44 3.12 -5.53
CA GLU A 170 3.15 2.16 -4.48
C GLU A 170 4.06 2.35 -3.25
N ALA A 171 5.32 2.78 -3.42
CA ALA A 171 6.19 3.09 -2.29
C ALA A 171 5.60 4.22 -1.44
N VAL A 172 5.26 5.34 -2.07
CA VAL A 172 4.66 6.51 -1.41
C VAL A 172 3.31 6.14 -0.78
N ALA A 173 2.48 5.41 -1.52
CA ALA A 173 1.15 4.99 -1.06
C ALA A 173 1.24 4.12 0.20
N ILE A 174 2.13 3.13 0.25
CA ILE A 174 2.27 2.23 1.41
C ILE A 174 2.89 2.95 2.61
N GLY A 175 3.84 3.84 2.39
CA GLY A 175 4.37 4.68 3.47
C GLY A 175 3.27 5.53 4.11
N ALA A 176 2.49 6.23 3.29
CA ALA A 176 1.39 7.08 3.75
C ALA A 176 0.27 6.27 4.43
N LEU A 177 -0.18 5.18 3.80
CA LEU A 177 -1.20 4.27 4.33
C LEU A 177 -0.77 3.69 5.68
N SER A 178 0.48 3.23 5.79
CA SER A 178 1.01 2.66 7.04
C SER A 178 1.08 3.71 8.15
N TYR A 179 1.43 4.96 7.81
CA TYR A 179 1.43 6.05 8.77
C TYR A 179 0.02 6.39 9.29
N ILE A 180 -0.96 6.48 8.38
CA ILE A 180 -2.37 6.75 8.71
C ILE A 180 -2.91 5.63 9.61
N LEU A 181 -2.73 4.37 9.21
CA LEU A 181 -3.12 3.21 10.01
C LEU A 181 -2.44 3.20 11.38
N GLY A 182 -1.13 3.44 11.43
CA GLY A 182 -0.38 3.49 12.68
C GLY A 182 -0.89 4.58 13.63
N THR A 183 -1.29 5.73 13.09
CA THR A 183 -1.86 6.83 13.87
C THR A 183 -3.25 6.48 14.39
N PHE A 184 -4.10 5.95 13.52
CA PHE A 184 -5.46 5.53 13.87
C PHE A 184 -5.47 4.43 14.93
N LEU A 185 -4.69 3.35 14.73
CA LEU A 185 -4.62 2.23 15.67
C LEU A 185 -4.05 2.67 17.02
N LYS A 186 -3.07 3.58 17.02
CA LYS A 186 -2.53 4.17 18.24
C LYS A 186 -3.60 4.91 19.03
N TRP A 187 -4.37 5.77 18.36
CA TRP A 187 -5.51 6.47 18.98
C TRP A 187 -6.57 5.48 19.50
N TYR A 188 -6.97 4.51 18.68
CA TYR A 188 -8.08 3.60 18.97
C TYR A 188 -7.81 2.61 20.11
N PHE A 189 -6.59 2.05 20.17
CA PHE A 189 -6.22 1.04 21.18
C PHE A 189 -5.52 1.62 22.40
N GLN A 190 -4.67 2.65 22.23
CA GLN A 190 -3.86 3.18 23.33
C GLN A 190 -4.54 4.35 24.04
N ASN A 191 -5.71 4.81 23.54
CA ASN A 191 -6.43 6.01 24.01
C ASN A 191 -5.53 7.27 24.08
N GLN A 192 -4.40 7.28 23.36
CA GLN A 192 -3.50 8.41 23.29
C GLN A 192 -4.04 9.37 22.24
N ARG A 193 -4.64 10.48 22.69
CA ARG A 193 -5.04 11.56 21.78
C ARG A 193 -3.78 12.05 21.05
N PRO A 194 -3.79 12.06 19.71
CA PRO A 194 -2.65 12.57 18.98
C PRO A 194 -2.48 14.07 19.29
N GLY A 195 -1.26 14.49 19.60
CA GLY A 195 -0.93 15.92 19.63
C GLY A 195 -1.06 16.54 18.23
N LEU A 196 -0.89 17.86 18.15
CA LEU A 196 -1.02 18.62 16.89
C LEU A 196 -0.11 18.09 15.77
N LEU A 197 1.15 17.77 16.09
CA LEU A 197 2.13 17.34 15.10
C LEU A 197 1.78 15.98 14.42
N PRO A 198 1.42 14.90 15.14
CA PRO A 198 0.88 13.70 14.52
C PRO A 198 -0.36 13.93 13.65
N ILE A 199 -1.25 14.85 14.02
CA ILE A 199 -2.44 15.18 13.22
C ILE A 199 -2.02 15.83 11.90
N ILE A 200 -1.16 16.85 11.95
CA ILE A 200 -0.65 17.54 10.74
C ILE A 200 0.05 16.54 9.81
N ARG A 201 0.88 15.64 10.37
CA ARG A 201 1.52 14.57 9.60
C ARG A 201 0.49 13.62 9.00
N GLY A 202 -0.52 13.22 9.76
CA GLY A 202 -1.61 12.36 9.28
C GLY A 202 -2.38 12.98 8.11
N LEU A 203 -2.72 14.27 8.20
CA LEU A 203 -3.37 15.02 7.11
C LEU A 203 -2.48 15.14 5.88
N CYS A 204 -1.18 15.39 6.06
CA CYS A 204 -0.21 15.39 4.97
C CYS A 204 -0.12 14.02 4.29
N MET A 205 -0.03 12.93 5.05
CA MET A 205 -0.03 11.58 4.50
C MET A 205 -1.35 11.23 3.80
N LEU A 206 -2.48 11.72 4.32
CA LEU A 206 -3.79 11.53 3.68
C LEU A 206 -3.86 12.22 2.32
N TRP A 207 -3.38 13.45 2.25
CA TRP A 207 -3.26 14.20 1.00
C TRP A 207 -2.33 13.49 0.01
N LEU A 208 -1.14 13.05 0.45
CA LEU A 208 -0.21 12.27 -0.39
C LEU A 208 -0.87 11.00 -0.93
N LEU A 209 -1.55 10.22 -0.08
CA LEU A 209 -2.21 8.99 -0.50
C LEU A 209 -3.34 9.26 -1.49
N TRP A 210 -4.08 10.36 -1.31
CA TRP A 210 -5.12 10.78 -2.26
C TRP A 210 -4.55 11.11 -3.64
N GLN A 211 -3.48 11.90 -3.71
CA GLN A 211 -2.86 12.30 -4.98
C GLN A 211 -2.26 11.11 -5.74
N VAL A 212 -1.71 10.13 -5.02
CA VAL A 212 -1.05 8.98 -5.62
C VAL A 212 -2.03 7.85 -5.96
N LYS A 213 -2.95 7.53 -5.04
CA LYS A 213 -3.89 6.39 -5.12
C LYS A 213 -5.19 6.70 -4.35
N TYR A 214 -6.03 7.59 -4.90
CA TYR A 214 -7.30 8.00 -4.26
C TYR A 214 -8.22 6.84 -3.86
N TYR A 215 -8.21 5.72 -4.60
CA TYR A 215 -9.04 4.56 -4.32
C TYR A 215 -8.55 3.76 -3.10
N TYR A 216 -7.24 3.69 -2.83
CA TYR A 216 -6.71 3.16 -1.55
C TYR A 216 -7.13 4.06 -0.39
N CYS A 217 -7.02 5.38 -0.58
CA CYS A 217 -7.40 6.39 0.40
C CYS A 217 -8.89 6.30 0.75
N GLY A 218 -9.76 6.25 -0.26
CA GLY A 218 -11.22 6.22 -0.09
C GLY A 218 -11.71 5.02 0.69
N VAL A 219 -11.25 3.81 0.33
CA VAL A 219 -11.63 2.58 1.07
C VAL A 219 -11.07 2.60 2.49
N LEU A 220 -9.83 3.08 2.70
CA LEU A 220 -9.25 3.20 4.04
C LEU A 220 -10.05 4.15 4.93
N LEU A 221 -10.38 5.34 4.44
CA LEU A 221 -11.17 6.33 5.16
C LEU A 221 -12.57 5.82 5.48
N LEU A 222 -13.22 5.14 4.53
CA LEU A 222 -14.52 4.52 4.74
C LEU A 222 -14.45 3.51 5.90
N MET A 223 -13.44 2.63 5.92
CA MET A 223 -13.28 1.65 7.01
C MET A 223 -13.03 2.33 8.37
N ILE A 224 -12.20 3.37 8.42
CA ILE A 224 -11.98 4.16 9.64
C ILE A 224 -13.30 4.78 10.14
N LEU A 225 -14.08 5.38 9.23
CA LEU A 225 -15.36 6.00 9.58
C LEU A 225 -16.37 4.97 10.09
N VAL A 226 -16.46 3.80 9.43
CA VAL A 226 -17.33 2.70 9.89
C VAL A 226 -16.92 2.24 11.29
N ILE A 227 -15.62 2.10 11.60
CA ILE A 227 -15.17 1.74 12.95
C ILE A 227 -15.61 2.79 13.98
N ILE A 228 -15.45 4.08 13.68
CA ILE A 228 -15.84 5.17 14.58
C ILE A 228 -17.35 5.16 14.83
N CYS A 229 -18.17 5.12 13.77
CA CYS A 229 -19.62 5.05 13.87
C CYS A 229 -20.08 3.78 14.60
N PHE A 230 -19.47 2.64 14.30
CA PHE A 230 -19.77 1.37 14.97
C PHE A 230 -19.47 1.45 16.46
N GLN A 231 -18.34 2.08 16.85
CA GLN A 231 -17.98 2.27 18.24
C GLN A 231 -19.01 3.15 18.98
N LEU A 232 -19.45 4.26 18.38
CA LEU A 232 -20.47 5.15 18.95
C LEU A 232 -21.80 4.42 19.13
N VAL A 233 -22.27 3.74 18.08
CA VAL A 233 -23.49 2.93 18.15
C VAL A 233 -23.34 1.81 19.17
N SER A 234 -22.15 1.19 19.30
CA SER A 234 -21.88 0.12 20.27
C SER A 234 -21.99 0.54 21.73
N GLN A 235 -21.66 1.79 22.04
CA GLN A 235 -21.79 2.32 23.39
C GLN A 235 -23.26 2.53 23.78
N MET A 236 -24.16 2.70 22.82
CA MET A 236 -25.59 2.98 23.08
C MET A 236 -26.45 1.72 23.29
N ILE A 237 -26.12 0.58 22.66
CA ILE A 237 -27.02 -0.60 22.62
C ILE A 237 -26.60 -1.72 23.61
N GLY A 238 -25.47 -1.58 24.31
CA GLY A 238 -25.06 -2.56 25.34
C GLY A 238 -24.54 -3.90 24.80
N ASN A 239 -24.75 -4.99 25.56
CA ASN A 239 -24.16 -6.32 25.30
C ASN A 239 -24.74 -6.95 24.01
N ARG A 240 -23.87 -7.45 23.12
CA ARG A 240 -24.23 -7.84 21.75
C ARG A 240 -23.69 -9.20 21.36
N SER A 241 -24.47 -9.94 20.57
CA SER A 241 -23.98 -11.11 19.87
C SER A 241 -23.03 -10.71 18.73
N LEU A 242 -22.24 -11.68 18.26
CA LEU A 242 -21.38 -11.48 17.09
C LEU A 242 -22.22 -11.14 15.83
N TRP A 243 -23.36 -11.79 15.65
CA TRP A 243 -24.25 -11.56 14.51
C TRP A 243 -24.84 -10.15 14.49
N SER A 244 -25.27 -9.62 15.62
CA SER A 244 -25.76 -8.24 15.67
C SER A 244 -24.64 -7.24 15.38
N SER A 245 -23.41 -7.52 15.82
CA SER A 245 -22.24 -6.71 15.51
C SER A 245 -21.93 -6.70 14.01
N VAL A 246 -21.96 -7.86 13.35
CA VAL A 246 -21.76 -7.99 11.90
C VAL A 246 -22.87 -7.28 11.13
N PHE A 247 -24.12 -7.43 11.54
CA PHE A 247 -25.26 -6.76 10.90
C PHE A 247 -25.14 -5.24 10.99
N ILE A 248 -24.91 -4.69 12.17
CA ILE A 248 -24.77 -3.23 12.38
C ILE A 248 -23.59 -2.69 11.57
N PHE A 249 -22.45 -3.38 11.59
CA PHE A 249 -21.27 -2.95 10.84
C PHE A 249 -21.54 -2.93 9.32
N SER A 250 -22.19 -3.98 8.80
CA SER A 250 -22.56 -4.07 7.39
C SER A 250 -23.56 -2.99 6.99
N LEU A 251 -24.55 -2.72 7.85
CA LEU A 251 -25.52 -1.66 7.64
C LEU A 251 -24.85 -0.28 7.61
N LEU A 252 -23.95 0.00 8.56
CA LEU A 252 -23.18 1.25 8.58
C LEU A 252 -22.30 1.40 7.34
N LEU A 253 -21.66 0.30 6.90
CA LEU A 253 -20.87 0.28 5.67
C LEU A 253 -21.72 0.67 4.45
N ILE A 254 -22.92 0.11 4.31
CA ILE A 254 -23.85 0.44 3.21
C ILE A 254 -24.26 1.92 3.29
N ILE A 255 -24.73 2.38 4.45
CA ILE A 255 -25.19 3.77 4.63
C ILE A 255 -24.07 4.76 4.32
N LEU A 256 -22.87 4.55 4.85
CA LEU A 256 -21.74 5.44 4.63
C LEU A 256 -21.25 5.42 3.18
N THR A 257 -21.28 4.25 2.53
CA THR A 257 -20.94 4.15 1.10
C THR A 257 -21.92 4.96 0.25
N LEU A 258 -23.22 4.81 0.47
CA LEU A 258 -24.25 5.59 -0.22
C LEU A 258 -24.10 7.10 0.05
N GLY A 259 -23.71 7.49 1.27
CA GLY A 259 -23.39 8.88 1.59
C GLY A 259 -22.20 9.41 0.79
N ILE A 260 -21.08 8.68 0.79
CA ILE A 260 -19.84 9.09 0.11
C ILE A 260 -20.01 9.18 -1.40
N THR A 261 -20.84 8.33 -2.00
CA THR A 261 -21.12 8.39 -3.45
C THR A 261 -21.73 9.71 -3.91
N ARG A 262 -22.17 10.59 -3.01
CA ARG A 262 -22.68 11.92 -3.35
C ARG A 262 -21.66 13.05 -3.16
N LEU A 263 -20.52 12.76 -2.53
CA LEU A 263 -19.56 13.80 -2.11
C LEU A 263 -18.51 14.15 -3.17
N HIS A 264 -18.21 13.22 -4.10
CA HIS A 264 -17.17 13.45 -5.09
C HIS A 264 -17.45 12.68 -6.40
N PRO A 265 -17.22 13.28 -7.59
CA PRO A 265 -17.49 12.64 -8.87
C PRO A 265 -16.81 11.27 -9.06
N ASN A 266 -15.60 11.08 -8.55
CA ASN A 266 -14.88 9.80 -8.63
C ASN A 266 -15.55 8.67 -7.84
N PHE A 267 -16.52 8.97 -6.97
CA PHE A 267 -17.24 7.97 -6.17
C PHE A 267 -18.68 7.77 -6.62
N TYR A 268 -19.10 8.39 -7.72
CA TYR A 268 -20.41 8.13 -8.31
C TYR A 268 -20.45 6.66 -8.73
N LEU A 269 -21.52 5.95 -8.36
CA LEU A 269 -21.66 4.52 -8.59
C LEU A 269 -21.47 4.18 -10.08
N GLU A 270 -22.18 4.87 -10.97
CA GLU A 270 -22.08 4.68 -12.42
C GLU A 270 -20.64 4.89 -12.93
N ARG A 271 -19.97 5.94 -12.46
CA ARG A 271 -18.57 6.21 -12.84
C ARG A 271 -17.62 5.15 -12.29
N LEU A 272 -17.83 4.66 -11.08
CA LEU A 272 -17.00 3.58 -10.51
C LEU A 272 -17.12 2.30 -11.35
N ALA A 273 -18.34 1.91 -11.72
CA ALA A 273 -18.55 0.76 -12.57
C ALA A 273 -17.92 0.95 -13.96
N ALA A 274 -18.14 2.11 -14.59
CA ALA A 274 -17.54 2.45 -15.88
C ALA A 274 -16.01 2.39 -15.84
N VAL A 275 -15.37 3.06 -14.86
CA VAL A 275 -13.90 3.08 -14.75
C VAL A 275 -13.30 1.68 -14.53
N ILE A 276 -13.98 0.80 -13.78
CA ILE A 276 -13.54 -0.58 -13.60
C ILE A 276 -13.55 -1.32 -14.95
N VAL A 277 -14.64 -1.19 -15.71
CA VAL A 277 -14.83 -1.90 -16.97
C VAL A 277 -13.95 -1.33 -18.09
N ASP A 278 -13.82 -0.02 -18.18
CA ASP A 278 -12.94 0.65 -19.14
C ASP A 278 -11.49 0.23 -18.92
N ASN A 279 -11.01 0.25 -17.66
CA ASN A 279 -9.67 -0.22 -17.35
C ASN A 279 -9.50 -1.72 -17.64
N TYR A 280 -10.51 -2.54 -17.36
CA TYR A 280 -10.47 -3.96 -17.69
C TYR A 280 -10.19 -4.16 -19.19
N TYR A 281 -10.98 -3.52 -20.07
CA TYR A 281 -10.80 -3.66 -21.51
C TYR A 281 -9.47 -3.07 -22.00
N LEU A 282 -9.03 -1.94 -21.44
CA LEU A 282 -7.71 -1.36 -21.76
C LEU A 282 -6.57 -2.33 -21.43
N TYR A 283 -6.56 -2.90 -20.21
CA TYR A 283 -5.53 -3.86 -19.81
C TYR A 283 -5.61 -5.16 -20.59
N HIS A 284 -6.82 -5.61 -20.94
CA HIS A 284 -7.04 -6.81 -21.75
C HIS A 284 -6.46 -6.63 -23.17
N GLN A 285 -6.66 -5.46 -23.79
CA GLN A 285 -6.15 -5.16 -25.14
C GLN A 285 -4.62 -5.08 -25.25
N ILE A 286 -3.95 -4.57 -24.21
CA ILE A 286 -2.49 -4.36 -24.23
C ILE A 286 -1.67 -5.52 -23.67
N SER A 287 -2.34 -6.58 -23.18
CA SER A 287 -1.68 -7.71 -22.52
C SER A 287 -1.78 -8.98 -23.34
N GLU A 288 -0.83 -9.90 -23.14
CA GLU A 288 -0.92 -11.25 -23.71
C GLU A 288 -2.15 -12.00 -23.16
N VAL A 289 -2.80 -12.79 -24.01
CA VAL A 289 -4.07 -13.48 -23.67
C VAL A 289 -3.90 -14.40 -22.45
N GLU A 290 -2.73 -15.02 -22.29
CA GLU A 290 -2.42 -15.94 -21.20
C GLU A 290 -2.17 -15.23 -19.85
N ASP A 291 -1.91 -13.93 -19.88
CA ASP A 291 -1.50 -13.12 -18.73
C ASP A 291 -2.63 -12.33 -18.08
N VAL A 292 -3.86 -12.57 -18.54
CA VAL A 292 -5.04 -11.77 -18.17
C VAL A 292 -6.11 -12.67 -17.60
N ILE A 293 -6.78 -12.19 -16.55
CA ILE A 293 -7.99 -12.80 -16.04
C ILE A 293 -9.15 -12.48 -16.99
N HIS A 294 -9.77 -13.53 -17.53
CA HIS A 294 -10.93 -13.39 -18.41
C HIS A 294 -12.24 -13.39 -17.60
N TYR A 295 -12.97 -12.28 -17.67
CA TYR A 295 -14.34 -12.17 -17.16
C TYR A 295 -15.32 -12.21 -18.35
N GLY A 296 -16.28 -13.13 -18.33
CA GLY A 296 -17.26 -13.26 -19.40
C GLY A 296 -18.36 -12.21 -19.33
N LYS A 297 -18.54 -11.38 -20.37
CA LYS A 297 -19.58 -10.35 -20.48
C LYS A 297 -19.57 -9.32 -19.32
N LEU A 298 -18.43 -8.64 -19.16
CA LEU A 298 -18.27 -7.58 -18.18
C LEU A 298 -18.90 -6.27 -18.69
N ASN A 299 -19.98 -5.83 -18.04
CA ASN A 299 -20.72 -4.61 -18.36
C ASN A 299 -20.59 -3.57 -17.23
N PRO A 300 -20.72 -2.26 -17.53
CA PRO A 300 -20.56 -1.18 -16.56
C PRO A 300 -21.78 -1.03 -15.62
N ASP A 301 -22.19 -2.13 -15.00
CA ASP A 301 -23.28 -2.18 -14.03
C ASP A 301 -22.92 -3.07 -12.83
N PHE A 302 -23.38 -2.72 -11.63
CA PHE A 302 -23.01 -3.45 -10.41
C PHE A 302 -23.55 -4.88 -10.37
N SER A 303 -24.59 -5.22 -11.16
CA SER A 303 -25.11 -6.58 -11.21
C SER A 303 -24.16 -7.51 -11.98
N SER A 304 -23.63 -7.05 -13.11
CA SER A 304 -22.56 -7.71 -13.86
C SER A 304 -21.29 -7.86 -13.01
N LEU A 305 -20.85 -6.79 -12.34
CA LEU A 305 -19.68 -6.84 -11.46
C LEU A 305 -19.87 -7.84 -10.31
N ALA A 306 -21.07 -7.89 -9.70
CA ALA A 306 -21.39 -8.77 -8.59
C ALA A 306 -21.25 -10.27 -8.96
N VAL A 307 -21.63 -10.64 -10.19
CA VAL A 307 -21.50 -12.03 -10.69
C VAL A 307 -20.04 -12.47 -10.72
N HIS A 308 -19.10 -11.56 -11.00
CA HIS A 308 -17.67 -11.86 -11.06
C HIS A 308 -16.92 -11.72 -9.73
N VAL A 309 -17.58 -11.26 -8.66
CA VAL A 309 -16.95 -11.07 -7.33
C VAL A 309 -16.23 -12.33 -6.83
N PRO A 310 -16.80 -13.55 -6.90
CA PRO A 310 -16.10 -14.74 -6.39
C PRO A 310 -14.79 -15.02 -7.14
N GLN A 311 -14.81 -14.92 -8.48
CA GLN A 311 -13.65 -15.12 -9.33
C GLN A 311 -12.61 -14.02 -9.10
N ALA A 312 -13.04 -12.76 -9.04
CA ALA A 312 -12.18 -11.62 -8.80
C ALA A 312 -11.55 -11.64 -7.41
N LEU A 313 -12.28 -12.05 -6.37
CA LEU A 313 -11.75 -12.20 -5.02
C LEU A 313 -10.66 -13.26 -4.98
N PHE A 314 -10.92 -14.45 -5.56
CA PHE A 314 -9.93 -15.52 -5.63
C PHE A 314 -8.69 -15.06 -6.41
N ALA A 315 -8.89 -14.40 -7.55
CA ALA A 315 -7.79 -13.89 -8.35
C ALA A 315 -6.97 -12.80 -7.64
N GLY A 316 -7.66 -11.83 -7.04
CA GLY A 316 -7.07 -10.74 -6.28
C GLY A 316 -6.29 -11.22 -5.06
N LEU A 317 -6.70 -12.31 -4.42
CA LEU A 317 -5.97 -12.87 -3.29
C LEU A 317 -4.85 -13.83 -3.73
N PHE A 318 -5.13 -14.79 -4.60
CA PHE A 318 -4.26 -15.96 -4.79
C PHE A 318 -3.66 -16.14 -6.19
N ARG A 319 -4.02 -15.34 -7.19
CA ARG A 319 -3.42 -15.44 -8.54
C ARG A 319 -2.25 -14.46 -8.73
N PRO A 320 -1.23 -14.79 -9.56
CA PRO A 320 -1.11 -16.03 -10.35
C PRO A 320 -0.81 -17.25 -9.47
N LEU A 321 -1.28 -18.43 -9.92
CA LEU A 321 -0.90 -19.74 -9.37
C LEU A 321 0.42 -20.20 -9.99
N LEU A 322 1.06 -21.22 -9.38
CA LEU A 322 2.36 -21.75 -9.85
C LEU A 322 2.35 -22.24 -11.30
N ALA A 323 1.23 -22.81 -11.76
CA ALA A 323 1.10 -23.39 -13.09
C ALA A 323 0.55 -22.40 -14.16
N GLU A 324 0.26 -21.15 -13.79
CA GLU A 324 -0.40 -20.19 -14.68
C GLU A 324 0.59 -19.36 -15.52
N SER A 325 1.90 -19.55 -15.34
CA SER A 325 2.89 -18.79 -16.08
C SER A 325 4.21 -19.52 -16.20
N THR A 326 4.85 -19.35 -17.36
CA THR A 326 6.23 -19.78 -17.63
C THR A 326 7.28 -18.72 -17.26
N TYR A 327 6.87 -17.45 -17.09
CA TYR A 327 7.75 -16.36 -16.69
C TYR A 327 8.19 -16.44 -15.23
N TRP A 328 9.50 -16.37 -14.99
CA TRP A 328 10.12 -16.58 -13.67
C TRP A 328 9.60 -15.62 -12.58
N LEU A 329 9.37 -14.34 -12.89
CA LEU A 329 8.82 -13.36 -11.94
C LEU A 329 7.43 -13.75 -11.44
N LYS A 330 6.59 -14.30 -12.33
CA LYS A 330 5.23 -14.73 -12.00
C LYS A 330 5.23 -16.05 -11.24
N ILE A 331 6.18 -16.95 -11.53
CA ILE A 331 6.38 -18.18 -10.74
C ILE A 331 6.74 -17.83 -9.29
N LEU A 332 7.65 -16.87 -9.07
CA LEU A 332 7.96 -16.37 -7.72
C LEU A 332 6.73 -15.79 -7.02
N ALA A 333 5.92 -15.01 -7.73
CA ALA A 333 4.64 -14.53 -7.20
C ALA A 333 3.66 -15.68 -6.89
N GLY A 334 3.66 -16.75 -7.69
CA GLY A 334 2.87 -17.95 -7.47
C GLY A 334 3.26 -18.71 -6.20
N PHE A 335 4.55 -18.83 -5.90
CA PHE A 335 5.03 -19.41 -4.64
C PHE A 335 4.56 -18.57 -3.44
N GLU A 336 4.67 -17.26 -3.55
CA GLU A 336 4.22 -16.35 -2.50
C GLU A 336 2.70 -16.45 -2.28
N ASN A 337 1.91 -16.50 -3.34
CA ASN A 337 0.46 -16.67 -3.25
C ASN A 337 0.07 -18.04 -2.68
N LEU A 338 0.83 -19.10 -2.96
CA LEU A 338 0.62 -20.41 -2.34
C LEU A 338 0.88 -20.36 -0.83
N ILE A 339 1.95 -19.69 -0.39
CA ILE A 339 2.23 -19.46 1.03
C ILE A 339 1.08 -18.67 1.67
N LEU A 340 0.61 -17.60 1.01
CA LEU A 340 -0.53 -16.81 1.48
C LEU A 340 -1.80 -17.67 1.61
N PHE A 341 -2.08 -18.54 0.63
CA PHE A 341 -3.22 -19.45 0.66
C PHE A 341 -3.15 -20.41 1.86
N ILE A 342 -1.98 -21.02 2.10
CA ILE A 342 -1.75 -21.90 3.26
C ILE A 342 -1.94 -21.13 4.57
N LEU A 343 -1.39 -19.91 4.66
CA LEU A 343 -1.51 -19.07 5.86
C LEU A 343 -2.96 -18.65 6.11
N VAL A 344 -3.73 -18.33 5.07
CA VAL A 344 -5.18 -18.04 5.16
C VAL A 344 -5.94 -19.27 5.68
N GLY A 345 -5.65 -20.46 5.15
CA GLY A 345 -6.22 -21.72 5.64
C GLY A 345 -5.91 -21.96 7.12
N ALA A 346 -4.64 -21.81 7.51
CA ALA A 346 -4.20 -21.95 8.90
C ALA A 346 -4.84 -20.91 9.84
N ALA A 347 -5.14 -19.72 9.32
CA ALA A 347 -5.77 -18.64 10.07
C ALA A 347 -7.18 -18.98 10.57
N PHE A 348 -7.89 -19.94 9.96
CA PHE A 348 -9.19 -20.39 10.47
C PHE A 348 -9.08 -21.21 11.76
N PHE A 349 -7.92 -21.81 12.02
CA PHE A 349 -7.65 -22.61 13.22
C PHE A 349 -7.05 -21.79 14.37
N ARG A 350 -7.01 -20.46 14.26
CA ARG A 350 -6.50 -19.59 15.32
C ARG A 350 -7.44 -19.56 16.53
N LYS A 351 -6.89 -19.27 17.72
CA LYS A 351 -7.70 -19.03 18.92
C LYS A 351 -8.58 -17.79 18.71
N LYS A 352 -9.82 -17.82 19.20
CA LYS A 352 -10.74 -16.68 19.09
C LYS A 352 -10.18 -15.46 19.81
N TRP A 353 -10.34 -14.31 19.18
CA TRP A 353 -10.03 -13.01 19.77
C TRP A 353 -11.07 -12.65 20.83
N SER A 354 -10.63 -12.44 22.07
CA SER A 354 -11.52 -12.14 23.21
C SER A 354 -11.90 -10.66 23.32
N ASN A 355 -11.24 -9.76 22.57
CA ASN A 355 -11.42 -8.32 22.71
C ASN A 355 -12.33 -7.74 21.62
N ALA A 356 -13.42 -7.08 22.01
CA ALA A 356 -14.39 -6.47 21.10
C ALA A 356 -13.78 -5.41 20.17
N LYS A 357 -12.86 -4.56 20.66
CA LYS A 357 -12.15 -3.57 19.82
C LYS A 357 -11.32 -4.25 18.73
N ILE A 358 -10.68 -5.37 19.06
CA ILE A 358 -9.92 -6.16 18.09
C ILE A 358 -10.86 -6.75 17.05
N ASN A 359 -12.00 -7.31 17.45
CA ASN A 359 -13.00 -7.85 16.53
C ASN A 359 -13.53 -6.79 15.54
N THR A 360 -13.78 -5.57 15.99
CA THR A 360 -14.19 -4.46 15.10
C THR A 360 -13.13 -4.15 14.05
N VAL A 361 -11.85 -4.08 14.45
CA VAL A 361 -10.74 -3.80 13.54
C VAL A 361 -10.52 -4.97 12.57
N LEU A 362 -10.64 -6.21 13.03
CA LEU A 362 -10.55 -7.40 12.17
C LEU A 362 -11.64 -7.41 11.10
N MET A 363 -12.89 -7.11 11.48
CA MET A 363 -14.00 -7.01 10.53
C MET A 363 -13.73 -5.91 9.49
N ALA A 364 -13.29 -4.73 9.92
CA ALA A 364 -12.90 -3.67 9.00
C ALA A 364 -11.73 -4.06 8.09
N SER A 365 -10.73 -4.79 8.60
CA SER A 365 -9.61 -5.31 7.80
C SER A 365 -10.08 -6.34 6.77
N ILE A 366 -11.03 -7.21 7.10
CA ILE A 366 -11.62 -8.18 6.16
C ILE A 366 -12.34 -7.43 5.03
N PHE A 367 -13.22 -6.47 5.34
CA PHE A 367 -13.91 -5.68 4.33
C PHE A 367 -12.95 -4.84 3.48
N TYR A 368 -11.93 -4.23 4.11
CA TYR A 368 -10.88 -3.48 3.41
C TYR A 368 -10.18 -4.34 2.34
N CYS A 369 -9.72 -5.53 2.74
CA CYS A 369 -9.03 -6.45 1.84
C CYS A 369 -9.99 -7.00 0.77
N PHE A 370 -11.22 -7.35 1.15
CA PHE A 370 -12.23 -7.84 0.22
C PHE A 370 -12.54 -6.83 -0.89
N ILE A 371 -12.85 -5.58 -0.52
CA ILE A 371 -13.21 -4.51 -1.47
C ILE A 371 -12.05 -4.26 -2.44
N LEU A 372 -10.83 -4.09 -1.92
CA LEU A 372 -9.67 -3.81 -2.78
C LEU A 372 -9.25 -5.01 -3.62
N ALA A 373 -9.28 -6.23 -3.08
CA ALA A 373 -8.94 -7.44 -3.84
C ALA A 373 -9.89 -7.62 -5.03
N VAL A 374 -11.20 -7.43 -4.83
CA VAL A 374 -12.20 -7.53 -5.89
C VAL A 374 -12.03 -6.41 -6.92
N PHE A 375 -12.01 -5.14 -6.50
CA PHE A 375 -11.96 -4.02 -7.43
C PHE A 375 -10.66 -3.97 -8.24
N LEU A 376 -9.52 -4.29 -7.61
CA LEU A 376 -8.25 -4.33 -8.32
C LEU A 376 -8.19 -5.49 -9.33
N ALA A 377 -8.72 -6.67 -8.97
CA ALA A 377 -8.73 -7.81 -9.88
C ALA A 377 -9.69 -7.63 -11.06
N LEU A 378 -10.82 -6.93 -10.86
CA LEU A 378 -11.74 -6.57 -11.95
C LEU A 378 -11.12 -5.50 -12.87
N SER A 379 -10.54 -4.46 -12.29
CA SER A 379 -10.04 -3.31 -13.06
C SER A 379 -8.66 -3.53 -13.70
N ALA A 380 -7.80 -4.35 -13.12
CA ALA A 380 -6.44 -4.61 -13.59
C ALA A 380 -6.21 -6.13 -13.70
N PRO A 381 -6.80 -6.78 -14.73
CA PRO A 381 -6.79 -8.23 -14.85
C PRO A 381 -5.43 -8.84 -15.23
N ASN A 382 -4.46 -8.02 -15.65
CA ASN A 382 -3.10 -8.45 -15.97
C ASN A 382 -2.35 -8.91 -14.69
N PHE A 383 -1.74 -10.10 -14.69
CA PHE A 383 -1.08 -10.64 -13.49
C PHE A 383 0.08 -9.78 -12.97
N GLY A 384 0.92 -9.23 -13.85
CA GLY A 384 2.05 -8.38 -13.46
C GLY A 384 1.56 -7.11 -12.74
N THR A 385 0.57 -6.44 -13.34
CA THR A 385 -0.07 -5.26 -12.76
C THR A 385 -0.79 -5.60 -11.46
N LEU A 386 -1.53 -6.72 -11.42
CA LEU A 386 -2.28 -7.15 -10.25
C LEU A 386 -1.35 -7.41 -9.07
N VAL A 387 -0.25 -8.15 -9.24
CA VAL A 387 0.71 -8.42 -8.16
C VAL A 387 1.28 -7.12 -7.59
N ARG A 388 1.58 -6.13 -8.45
CA ARG A 388 2.00 -4.79 -8.01
C ARG A 388 0.88 -4.05 -7.26
N TYR A 389 -0.36 -4.12 -7.72
CA TYR A 389 -1.48 -3.40 -7.11
C TYR A 389 -1.97 -4.04 -5.81
N LYS A 390 -1.84 -5.36 -5.63
CA LYS A 390 -2.16 -6.08 -4.38
C LYS A 390 -1.51 -5.46 -3.15
N VAL A 391 -0.33 -4.89 -3.33
CA VAL A 391 0.44 -4.18 -2.30
C VAL A 391 -0.41 -3.15 -1.55
N GLY A 392 -1.41 -2.53 -2.21
CA GLY A 392 -2.34 -1.59 -1.58
C GLY A 392 -3.06 -2.13 -0.34
N PHE A 393 -3.43 -3.42 -0.33
CA PHE A 393 -4.11 -4.05 0.80
C PHE A 393 -3.26 -5.12 1.51
N LEU A 394 -2.14 -5.52 0.91
CA LEU A 394 -1.30 -6.61 1.39
C LEU A 394 -0.77 -6.42 2.82
N PRO A 395 -0.33 -5.22 3.29
CA PRO A 395 0.06 -5.03 4.69
C PRO A 395 -1.06 -5.39 5.66
N VAL A 396 -2.30 -4.99 5.35
CA VAL A 396 -3.46 -5.27 6.20
C VAL A 396 -3.81 -6.74 6.14
N LEU A 397 -3.80 -7.35 4.95
CA LEU A 397 -4.08 -8.78 4.77
C LEU A 397 -3.07 -9.66 5.51
N LEU A 398 -1.78 -9.37 5.39
CA LEU A 398 -0.73 -10.15 6.05
C LEU A 398 -0.82 -10.03 7.57
N LEU A 399 -1.03 -8.82 8.10
CA LEU A 399 -1.27 -8.67 9.55
C LEU A 399 -2.53 -9.43 10.00
N LEU A 400 -3.61 -9.35 9.23
CA LEU A 400 -4.86 -10.06 9.49
C LEU A 400 -4.65 -11.58 9.52
N VAL A 401 -3.83 -12.13 8.63
CA VAL A 401 -3.63 -13.58 8.48
C VAL A 401 -2.54 -14.12 9.41
N CYS A 402 -1.46 -13.38 9.63
CA CYS A 402 -0.26 -13.85 10.32
C CYS A 402 -0.33 -13.71 11.85
N ILE A 403 -1.02 -12.70 12.38
CA ILE A 403 -1.11 -12.50 13.83
C ILE A 403 -1.96 -13.63 14.45
N GLN A 404 -1.40 -14.30 15.46
CA GLN A 404 -1.93 -15.50 16.10
C GLN A 404 -2.15 -16.68 15.13
N ASN A 405 -1.41 -16.71 14.02
CA ASN A 405 -1.48 -17.83 13.08
C ASN A 405 -0.80 -19.07 13.69
N PRO A 406 -1.47 -20.24 13.73
CA PRO A 406 -0.92 -21.46 14.33
C PRO A 406 0.42 -21.90 13.74
N LEU A 407 0.63 -21.72 12.43
CA LEU A 407 1.87 -22.11 11.78
C LEU A 407 3.02 -21.18 12.20
N ILE A 408 2.78 -19.88 12.26
CA ILE A 408 3.79 -18.90 12.66
C ILE A 408 4.10 -19.04 14.16
N GLU A 409 3.10 -19.33 15.00
CA GLU A 409 3.33 -19.61 16.41
C GLU A 409 4.19 -20.86 16.63
N LYS A 410 4.01 -21.91 15.82
CA LYS A 410 4.89 -23.10 15.85
C LYS A 410 6.33 -22.72 15.48
N VAL A 411 6.54 -21.97 14.40
CA VAL A 411 7.88 -21.49 14.00
C VAL A 411 8.51 -20.63 15.09
N ASN A 412 7.75 -19.72 15.69
CA ASN A 412 8.23 -18.85 16.78
C ASN A 412 8.68 -19.65 18.02
N LYS A 413 8.09 -20.83 18.28
CA LYS A 413 8.51 -21.72 19.37
C LYS A 413 9.78 -22.52 19.04
N LEU A 414 10.07 -22.75 17.76
CA LEU A 414 11.28 -23.48 17.32
C LEU A 414 12.52 -22.58 17.27
N ILE A 415 12.34 -21.27 17.09
CA ILE A 415 13.43 -20.27 17.03
C ILE A 415 13.85 -19.79 18.43
N LYS A 416 12.99 -19.95 19.43
CA LYS A 416 13.29 -19.69 20.84
C LYS A 416 13.91 -20.93 21.47
#